data_AF-E3LSN8-F1
#
_entry.id   AF-E3LSN8-F1
#
_cell.length_a   1.000
_cell.length_b   1.000
_cell.length_c   1.000
_cell.angle_alpha   90.00
_cell.angle_beta   90.00
_cell.angle_gamma   90.00
#
_symmetry.space_group_name_H-M   'P 1'
#
loop_
_entity.id
_entity.type
_entity.pdbx_description
1 polymer ?
#
loop_
_entity_poly.entity_id
_entity_poly.type
_entity_poly.pdbx_seq_one_letter_code
_entity_poly.pdbx_strand_id
1 'polypeptide(L)'
;MSYNPAEEPKEEEDECKLEFNIFGELLDDIEHENVGILNPNKPASKKDIDSLLKFIGGFKHWPLLNEDCKIEVVKYLDYPSRCKLERCSRADYEAVKKTPVEVYSVELFDNEKDPYTLCVEEFDTMTVRVQFHHDFISGKRFEFIFSQLGDDTEVRWLQYVSKKRPKSRNLILKSCNYYEEAVKFGEKWMKKGNYMMKRVTIEMINYPVETSQIKRLPFCKNIRIAADDVEMFRWWFQKVPDQLVDLQLSTSYENRDNWTIPTEFLNAPQVGVSKNFSDVSIQTFQIMLTPEFYFWCRAAFTDEQFLNLKASKFSFDCVNVTEDGINQYIKKWVSGKGVENFKQALLWSIRDWDQSAITRGLELRPWDTDFETEAAGFCSDFERVCGRGTCYQISSAINPYESLTLSLSAVRVSIYGTGKKMEYDGRIYTYYSIP
;
A
#
# COMPACT_ATOMS: atom_id res chain seq x y z
N MET A 1 -46.81 -21.51 43.74
CA MET A 1 -45.40 -21.11 43.55
C MET A 1 -45.13 -21.18 42.07
N SER A 2 -45.11 -20.01 41.45
CA SER A 2 -44.89 -19.75 40.04
C SER A 2 -43.40 -19.84 39.72
N TYR A 3 -43.03 -20.68 38.76
CA TYR A 3 -41.78 -20.56 38.02
C TYR A 3 -42.11 -20.80 36.55
N ASN A 4 -42.19 -19.70 35.81
CA ASN A 4 -42.20 -19.70 34.34
C ASN A 4 -40.79 -20.08 33.87
N PRO A 5 -40.63 -21.06 32.98
CA PRO A 5 -39.44 -21.12 32.13
C PRO A 5 -39.58 -20.01 31.09
N ALA A 6 -38.60 -19.11 31.07
CA ALA A 6 -38.49 -18.05 30.08
C ALA A 6 -38.42 -18.68 28.67
N GLU A 7 -39.24 -18.14 27.77
CA GLU A 7 -39.08 -18.34 26.33
C GLU A 7 -37.66 -17.91 25.94
N GLU A 8 -36.90 -18.84 25.37
CA GLU A 8 -35.68 -18.52 24.66
C GLU A 8 -36.02 -17.52 23.54
N PRO A 9 -35.32 -16.38 23.43
CA PRO A 9 -35.51 -15.51 22.30
C PRO A 9 -35.07 -16.29 21.05
N LYS A 10 -36.02 -16.48 20.13
CA LYS A 10 -35.70 -16.81 18.74
C LYS A 10 -34.75 -15.72 18.24
N GLU A 11 -33.47 -16.04 18.14
CA GLU A 11 -32.57 -15.29 17.28
C GLU A 11 -33.18 -15.34 15.88
N GLU A 12 -33.62 -14.19 15.39
CA GLU A 12 -33.93 -13.98 13.98
C GLU A 12 -32.65 -14.27 13.19
N GLU A 13 -32.49 -15.54 12.77
CA GLU A 13 -31.55 -15.95 11.73
C GLU A 13 -31.95 -15.30 10.40
N ASP A 14 -31.66 -14.00 10.26
CA ASP A 14 -31.72 -13.30 8.98
C ASP A 14 -30.46 -12.43 8.74
N GLU A 15 -29.34 -12.84 9.35
CA GLU A 15 -28.02 -12.29 9.03
C GLU A 15 -27.45 -12.93 7.74
N CYS A 16 -27.64 -12.21 6.63
CA CYS A 16 -26.66 -12.09 5.55
C CYS A 16 -26.22 -13.39 4.85
N LYS A 17 -27.16 -14.12 4.26
CA LYS A 17 -26.85 -14.96 3.07
C LYS A 17 -26.62 -14.05 1.86
N LEU A 18 -25.46 -13.41 1.77
CA LEU A 18 -25.06 -12.63 0.60
C LEU A 18 -24.61 -13.56 -0.54
N GLU A 19 -25.53 -13.89 -1.44
CA GLU A 19 -25.25 -14.51 -2.72
C GLU A 19 -24.82 -13.45 -3.75
N PHE A 20 -23.52 -13.15 -3.76
CA PHE A 20 -22.92 -12.39 -4.84
C PHE A 20 -22.75 -13.28 -6.08
N ASN A 21 -22.99 -12.73 -7.26
CA ASN A 21 -22.76 -13.42 -8.53
C ASN A 21 -21.59 -12.78 -9.27
N ILE A 22 -20.45 -12.61 -8.58
CA ILE A 22 -19.22 -12.02 -9.13
C ILE A 22 -18.70 -12.86 -10.32
N PHE A 23 -19.02 -14.15 -10.34
CA PHE A 23 -18.73 -15.04 -11.47
C PHE A 23 -19.57 -14.75 -12.72
N GLY A 24 -20.80 -14.21 -12.57
CA GLY A 24 -21.57 -13.69 -13.71
C GLY A 24 -20.85 -12.50 -14.35
N GLU A 25 -20.36 -11.57 -13.53
CA GLU A 25 -19.57 -10.44 -14.02
C GLU A 25 -18.25 -10.86 -14.68
N LEU A 26 -17.66 -12.00 -14.31
CA LEU A 26 -16.43 -12.52 -14.94
C LEU A 26 -16.68 -13.00 -16.39
N LEU A 27 -17.90 -13.48 -16.69
CA LEU A 27 -18.27 -14.07 -17.97
C LEU A 27 -18.88 -13.06 -18.97
N ASP A 28 -19.35 -11.91 -18.51
CA ASP A 28 -20.21 -10.99 -19.29
C ASP A 28 -19.48 -9.93 -20.16
N ASP A 29 -18.15 -9.78 -20.08
CA ASP A 29 -17.46 -8.65 -20.72
C ASP A 29 -16.69 -9.02 -22.00
N ILE A 30 -17.43 -9.27 -23.09
CA ILE A 30 -17.01 -8.89 -24.45
C ILE A 30 -17.82 -7.65 -24.82
N GLU A 31 -17.10 -6.58 -25.16
CA GLU A 31 -17.54 -5.33 -25.81
C GLU A 31 -17.92 -4.07 -24.96
N HIS A 32 -17.21 -2.99 -25.36
CA HIS A 32 -17.50 -1.55 -25.39
C HIS A 32 -17.03 -0.61 -24.26
N GLU A 33 -16.40 0.48 -24.73
CA GLU A 33 -15.70 1.56 -24.01
C GLU A 33 -16.45 2.91 -24.05
N ASN A 34 -16.00 3.82 -23.15
CA ASN A 34 -16.24 5.28 -23.03
C ASN A 34 -17.45 5.66 -22.16
N VAL A 35 -17.48 6.69 -21.30
CA VAL A 35 -16.79 8.00 -21.14
C VAL A 35 -16.77 8.36 -19.63
N GLY A 36 -15.78 9.15 -19.16
CA GLY A 36 -15.61 9.53 -17.73
C GLY A 36 -16.45 10.71 -17.22
N ILE A 37 -16.22 11.13 -15.95
CA ILE A 37 -16.33 12.51 -15.41
C ILE A 37 -16.12 12.58 -13.86
N LEU A 38 -15.42 13.65 -13.46
CA LEU A 38 -15.35 14.50 -12.24
C LEU A 38 -15.61 14.00 -10.79
N ASN A 39 -14.73 14.54 -9.95
CA ASN A 39 -14.51 14.46 -8.51
C ASN A 39 -15.46 15.38 -7.70
N PRO A 40 -16.00 14.99 -6.53
CA PRO A 40 -16.61 15.95 -5.60
C PRO A 40 -15.98 15.92 -4.20
N ASN A 41 -15.60 17.10 -3.68
CA ASN A 41 -15.22 17.31 -2.29
C ASN A 41 -16.24 18.23 -1.59
N LYS A 42 -17.09 17.65 -0.73
CA LYS A 42 -17.46 18.09 0.64
C LYS A 42 -18.56 17.14 1.16
N PRO A 43 -18.45 16.51 2.35
CA PRO A 43 -19.51 15.64 2.86
C PRO A 43 -20.76 16.47 3.21
N ALA A 44 -21.91 16.05 2.67
CA ALA A 44 -23.21 16.61 3.00
C ALA A 44 -23.56 16.35 4.47
N SER A 45 -24.21 17.30 5.15
CA SER A 45 -24.63 17.08 6.53
C SER A 45 -25.80 16.09 6.58
N LYS A 46 -25.99 15.41 7.71
CA LYS A 46 -27.13 14.50 7.92
C LYS A 46 -28.49 15.18 7.64
N LYS A 47 -28.58 16.48 7.94
CA LYS A 47 -29.77 17.30 7.69
C LYS A 47 -30.00 17.55 6.19
N ASP A 48 -28.94 17.68 5.41
CA ASP A 48 -29.02 17.83 3.95
C ASP A 48 -29.48 16.51 3.31
N ILE A 49 -28.94 15.39 3.78
CA ILE A 49 -29.32 14.04 3.34
C ILE A 49 -30.79 13.75 3.67
N ASP A 50 -31.23 14.02 4.91
CA ASP A 50 -32.63 13.81 5.32
C ASP A 50 -33.60 14.72 4.54
N SER A 51 -33.19 15.97 4.27
CA SER A 51 -34.00 16.90 3.46
C SER A 51 -34.09 16.45 2.01
N LEU A 52 -32.99 15.96 1.45
CA LEU A 52 -32.94 15.39 0.10
C LEU A 52 -33.79 14.13 0.02
N LEU A 53 -33.67 13.19 0.96
CA LEU A 53 -34.46 11.96 1.03
C LEU A 53 -35.97 12.24 1.08
N LYS A 54 -36.37 13.26 1.85
CA LYS A 54 -37.76 13.72 1.93
C LYS A 54 -38.22 14.40 0.64
N PHE A 55 -37.34 15.18 0.00
CA PHE A 55 -37.62 15.87 -1.27
C PHE A 55 -37.76 14.88 -2.45
N ILE A 56 -36.87 13.88 -2.54
CA ILE A 56 -36.93 12.84 -3.57
C ILE A 56 -37.98 11.76 -3.27
N GLY A 57 -38.70 11.82 -2.13
CA GLY A 57 -39.72 10.84 -1.75
C GLY A 57 -39.20 9.40 -1.61
N GLY A 58 -37.94 9.23 -1.23
CA GLY A 58 -37.24 7.94 -1.21
C GLY A 58 -37.11 7.30 -2.59
N PHE A 59 -37.07 5.96 -2.66
CA PHE A 59 -36.98 5.23 -3.93
C PHE A 59 -38.25 5.29 -4.79
N LYS A 60 -39.37 5.82 -4.26
CA LYS A 60 -40.63 5.93 -5.00
C LYS A 60 -40.50 6.76 -6.28
N HIS A 61 -39.63 7.76 -6.27
CA HIS A 61 -39.37 8.61 -7.44
C HIS A 61 -38.08 8.26 -8.18
N TRP A 62 -37.40 7.16 -7.81
CA TRP A 62 -36.21 6.67 -8.51
C TRP A 62 -36.42 6.52 -10.04
N PRO A 63 -37.55 5.95 -10.52
CA PRO A 63 -37.81 5.85 -11.96
C PRO A 63 -37.99 7.22 -12.65
N LEU A 64 -38.26 8.28 -11.88
CA LEU A 64 -38.46 9.64 -12.40
C LEU A 64 -37.17 10.46 -12.43
N LEU A 65 -36.10 9.99 -11.76
CA LEU A 65 -34.81 10.64 -11.81
C LEU A 65 -34.21 10.49 -13.21
N ASN A 66 -33.59 11.57 -13.70
CA ASN A 66 -32.77 11.48 -14.91
C ASN A 66 -31.46 10.71 -14.63
N GLU A 67 -30.75 10.36 -15.69
CA GLU A 67 -29.53 9.55 -15.58
C GLU A 67 -28.43 10.23 -14.77
N ASP A 68 -28.25 11.55 -14.89
CA ASP A 68 -27.21 12.28 -14.13
C ASP A 68 -27.45 12.20 -12.61
N CYS A 69 -28.69 12.36 -12.17
CA CYS A 69 -29.07 12.22 -10.76
C CYS A 69 -28.87 10.77 -10.27
N LYS A 70 -29.19 9.76 -11.09
CA LYS A 70 -28.96 8.36 -10.74
C LYS A 70 -27.48 8.07 -10.61
N ILE A 71 -26.65 8.50 -11.56
CA ILE A 71 -25.20 8.36 -11.52
C ILE A 71 -24.64 8.98 -10.23
N GLU A 72 -25.10 10.19 -9.88
CA GLU A 72 -24.63 10.86 -8.66
C GLU A 72 -24.99 10.07 -7.40
N VAL A 73 -26.20 9.51 -7.31
CA VAL A 73 -26.58 8.63 -6.18
C VAL A 73 -25.73 7.36 -6.16
N VAL A 74 -25.51 6.73 -7.30
CA VAL A 74 -24.72 5.49 -7.42
C VAL A 74 -23.29 5.67 -6.93
N LYS A 75 -22.68 6.86 -7.12
CA LYS A 75 -21.32 7.16 -6.61
C LYS A 75 -21.20 6.89 -5.11
N TYR A 76 -22.25 7.16 -4.33
CA TYR A 76 -22.26 6.99 -2.88
C TYR A 76 -22.66 5.59 -2.41
N LEU A 77 -23.08 4.71 -3.32
CA LEU A 77 -23.41 3.33 -2.97
C LEU A 77 -22.14 2.48 -2.82
N ASP A 78 -22.10 1.67 -1.76
CA ASP A 78 -21.09 0.64 -1.64
C ASP A 78 -21.27 -0.43 -2.73
N TYR A 79 -20.19 -1.17 -3.03
CA TYR A 79 -20.22 -2.17 -4.10
C TYR A 79 -21.34 -3.22 -3.91
N PRO A 80 -21.61 -3.75 -2.69
CA PRO A 80 -22.75 -4.65 -2.48
C PRO A 80 -24.11 -4.04 -2.85
N SER A 81 -24.35 -2.77 -2.51
CA SER A 81 -25.60 -2.08 -2.86
C SER A 81 -25.71 -1.83 -4.37
N ARG A 82 -24.60 -1.54 -5.04
CA ARG A 82 -24.53 -1.43 -6.50
C ARG A 82 -24.92 -2.74 -7.19
N CYS A 83 -24.38 -3.89 -6.76
CA CYS A 83 -24.75 -5.19 -7.32
C CYS A 83 -26.24 -5.52 -7.14
N LYS A 84 -26.86 -5.07 -6.04
CA LYS A 84 -28.31 -5.22 -5.84
C LYS A 84 -29.10 -4.35 -6.83
N LEU A 85 -28.67 -3.09 -7.00
CA LEU A 85 -29.30 -2.14 -7.91
C LEU A 85 -29.21 -2.58 -9.38
N GLU A 86 -28.07 -3.15 -9.80
CA GLU A 86 -27.90 -3.71 -11.16
C GLU A 86 -28.95 -4.76 -11.52
N ARG A 87 -29.45 -5.51 -10.53
CA ARG A 87 -30.45 -6.57 -10.74
C ARG A 87 -31.89 -6.04 -10.77
N CYS A 88 -32.11 -4.77 -10.46
CA CYS A 88 -33.45 -4.20 -10.37
C CYS A 88 -34.08 -3.93 -11.74
N SER A 89 -33.31 -3.40 -12.70
CA SER A 89 -33.77 -3.16 -14.06
C SER A 89 -32.61 -2.97 -15.04
N ARG A 90 -32.89 -3.04 -16.35
CA ARG A 90 -31.88 -2.74 -17.38
C ARG A 90 -31.37 -1.30 -17.30
N ALA A 91 -32.22 -0.33 -16.96
CA ALA A 91 -31.80 1.06 -16.81
C ALA A 91 -30.86 1.23 -15.60
N ASP A 92 -31.15 0.53 -14.50
CA ASP A 92 -30.31 0.57 -13.29
C ASP A 92 -28.96 -0.11 -13.54
N TYR A 93 -28.94 -1.24 -14.24
CA TYR A 93 -27.72 -1.89 -14.71
C TYR A 93 -26.83 -0.92 -15.50
N GLU A 94 -27.39 -0.22 -16.48
CA GLU A 94 -26.65 0.75 -17.29
C GLU A 94 -26.13 1.93 -16.46
N ALA A 95 -26.93 2.44 -15.51
CA ALA A 95 -26.52 3.53 -14.62
C ALA A 95 -25.35 3.10 -13.72
N VAL A 96 -25.39 1.89 -13.16
CA VAL A 96 -24.29 1.36 -12.35
C VAL A 96 -23.05 1.10 -13.20
N LYS A 97 -23.20 0.46 -14.36
CA LYS A 97 -22.08 0.16 -15.28
C LYS A 97 -21.33 1.42 -15.73
N LYS A 98 -22.04 2.53 -15.93
CA LYS A 98 -21.44 3.84 -16.30
C LYS A 98 -20.79 4.58 -15.13
N THR A 99 -21.09 4.20 -13.89
CA THR A 99 -20.61 4.92 -12.71
C THR A 99 -19.37 4.23 -12.13
N PRO A 100 -18.20 4.88 -12.10
CA PRO A 100 -16.99 4.30 -11.50
C PRO A 100 -17.23 3.86 -10.04
N VAL A 101 -16.67 2.72 -9.66
CA VAL A 101 -16.68 2.24 -8.28
C VAL A 101 -15.45 2.77 -7.53
N GLU A 102 -15.60 3.17 -6.27
CA GLU A 102 -14.45 3.58 -5.48
C GLU A 102 -13.64 2.34 -5.08
N VAL A 103 -12.52 2.11 -5.77
CA VAL A 103 -11.54 1.08 -5.43
C VAL A 103 -10.38 1.73 -4.70
N TYR A 104 -10.10 1.29 -3.48
CA TYR A 104 -8.99 1.81 -2.69
C TYR A 104 -7.65 1.25 -3.15
N SER A 105 -7.56 -0.08 -3.31
CA SER A 105 -6.37 -0.76 -3.82
C SER A 105 -6.70 -2.01 -4.63
N VAL A 106 -5.78 -2.35 -5.51
CA VAL A 106 -5.71 -3.63 -6.21
C VAL A 106 -4.33 -4.22 -5.97
N GLU A 107 -4.29 -5.47 -5.55
CA GLU A 107 -3.06 -6.21 -5.23
C GLU A 107 -3.02 -7.50 -6.05
N LEU A 108 -1.91 -7.73 -6.74
CA LEU A 108 -1.61 -8.98 -7.43
C LEU A 108 -0.34 -9.54 -6.81
N PHE A 109 -0.37 -10.75 -6.27
CA PHE A 109 0.80 -11.37 -5.65
C PHE A 109 0.89 -12.84 -6.01
N ASP A 110 2.11 -13.27 -6.29
CA ASP A 110 2.46 -14.66 -6.47
C ASP A 110 2.53 -15.35 -5.09
N ASN A 111 1.75 -16.41 -4.90
CA ASN A 111 1.69 -17.12 -3.62
C ASN A 111 2.90 -18.04 -3.39
N GLU A 112 3.85 -18.13 -4.31
CA GLU A 112 5.06 -18.94 -4.09
C GLU A 112 5.74 -18.64 -2.74
N LYS A 113 5.58 -17.44 -2.15
CA LYS A 113 6.45 -16.96 -1.04
C LYS A 113 5.80 -16.06 0.01
N ASP A 114 4.49 -16.15 0.30
CA ASP A 114 3.91 -15.45 1.47
C ASP A 114 3.93 -16.34 2.74
N PRO A 115 4.83 -16.07 3.71
CA PRO A 115 4.88 -16.81 4.98
C PRO A 115 3.66 -16.57 5.88
N TYR A 116 2.75 -15.64 5.53
CA TYR A 116 1.57 -15.29 6.34
C TYR A 116 0.25 -15.85 5.82
N THR A 117 0.22 -16.53 4.67
CA THR A 117 -0.97 -17.23 4.18
C THR A 117 -1.12 -18.60 4.83
N LEU A 118 -2.28 -18.83 5.46
CA LEU A 118 -2.71 -20.08 6.11
C LEU A 118 -2.89 -21.28 5.15
N CYS A 119 -2.34 -21.24 3.93
CA CYS A 119 -2.38 -22.32 2.96
C CYS A 119 -0.95 -22.75 2.61
N VAL A 120 -0.56 -23.87 3.20
CA VAL A 120 0.71 -24.58 2.98
C VAL A 120 0.55 -25.54 1.79
N GLU A 121 0.03 -25.05 0.67
CA GLU A 121 -0.01 -25.82 -0.58
C GLU A 121 1.09 -25.29 -1.50
N GLU A 122 2.05 -26.15 -1.85
CA GLU A 122 3.17 -25.87 -2.75
C GLU A 122 2.68 -25.68 -4.20
N PHE A 123 2.06 -24.58 -4.62
CA PHE A 123 1.72 -24.42 -6.05
C PHE A 123 1.68 -22.98 -6.57
N ASP A 124 2.13 -22.84 -7.82
CA ASP A 124 2.00 -21.73 -8.77
C ASP A 124 0.57 -21.15 -8.77
N THR A 125 0.30 -20.19 -7.89
CA THR A 125 -1.01 -19.55 -7.80
C THR A 125 -0.88 -18.04 -7.71
N MET A 126 -1.77 -17.35 -8.41
CA MET A 126 -1.85 -15.88 -8.37
C MET A 126 -3.02 -15.47 -7.50
N THR A 127 -2.78 -14.63 -6.51
CA THR A 127 -3.87 -14.01 -5.76
C THR A 127 -4.12 -12.60 -6.26
N VAL A 128 -5.38 -12.29 -6.52
CA VAL A 128 -5.86 -10.94 -6.78
C VAL A 128 -6.74 -10.49 -5.64
N ARG A 129 -6.35 -9.39 -4.99
CA ARG A 129 -7.11 -8.75 -3.92
C ARG A 129 -7.59 -7.38 -4.34
N VAL A 130 -8.86 -7.10 -4.09
CA VAL A 130 -9.50 -5.81 -4.38
C VAL A 130 -10.06 -5.25 -3.08
N GLN A 131 -9.62 -4.06 -2.69
CA GLN A 131 -10.02 -3.42 -1.45
C GLN A 131 -10.81 -2.14 -1.75
N PHE A 132 -11.93 -1.93 -1.05
CA PHE A 132 -12.82 -0.77 -1.24
C PHE A 132 -12.68 0.29 -0.15
N HIS A 133 -11.87 0.03 0.89
CA HIS A 133 -11.75 0.91 2.04
C HIS A 133 -10.32 0.91 2.58
N HIS A 134 -9.84 2.05 3.07
CA HIS A 134 -8.45 2.20 3.55
C HIS A 134 -8.10 1.27 4.73
N ASP A 135 -9.07 0.99 5.59
CA ASP A 135 -8.91 0.04 6.68
C ASP A 135 -8.96 -1.41 6.16
N PHE A 136 -7.82 -2.10 6.24
CA PHE A 136 -7.68 -3.50 5.84
C PHE A 136 -8.53 -4.45 6.69
N ILE A 137 -8.74 -4.12 7.97
CA ILE A 137 -9.45 -4.96 8.95
C ILE A 137 -10.98 -4.87 8.74
N SER A 138 -11.45 -3.82 8.06
CA SER A 138 -12.88 -3.60 7.77
C SER A 138 -13.55 -4.75 7.02
N GLY A 139 -12.79 -5.68 6.42
CA GLY A 139 -13.31 -6.80 5.64
C GLY A 139 -13.95 -6.40 4.32
N LYS A 140 -13.92 -5.11 3.95
CA LYS A 140 -14.42 -4.58 2.67
C LYS A 140 -13.45 -4.86 1.53
N ARG A 141 -13.22 -6.14 1.26
CA ARG A 141 -12.33 -6.63 0.22
C ARG A 141 -12.80 -7.94 -0.39
N PHE A 142 -12.32 -8.22 -1.58
CA PHE A 142 -12.37 -9.55 -2.17
C PHE A 142 -10.98 -10.10 -2.37
N GLU A 143 -10.86 -11.42 -2.29
CA GLU A 143 -9.62 -12.15 -2.55
C GLU A 143 -9.94 -13.37 -3.42
N PHE A 144 -9.30 -13.43 -4.58
CA PHE A 144 -9.46 -14.48 -5.56
C PHE A 144 -8.11 -15.14 -5.81
N ILE A 145 -8.08 -16.46 -5.74
CA ILE A 145 -6.88 -17.28 -6.00
C ILE A 145 -7.09 -17.96 -7.34
N PHE A 146 -6.17 -17.72 -8.26
CA PHE A 146 -6.11 -18.31 -9.60
C PHE A 146 -5.05 -19.41 -9.59
N SER A 147 -5.41 -20.59 -10.08
CA SER A 147 -4.50 -21.74 -10.15
C SER A 147 -4.73 -22.52 -11.45
N GLN A 148 -3.65 -23.08 -12.01
CA GLN A 148 -3.76 -23.90 -13.22
C GLN A 148 -4.37 -25.28 -12.90
N LEU A 149 -5.35 -25.71 -13.71
CA LEU A 149 -6.01 -27.01 -13.63
C LEU A 149 -6.00 -27.68 -15.02
N GLY A 150 -4.91 -28.35 -15.37
CA GLY A 150 -4.71 -28.85 -16.73
C GLY A 150 -4.59 -27.69 -17.72
N ASP A 151 -5.38 -27.70 -18.80
CA ASP A 151 -5.47 -26.58 -19.75
C ASP A 151 -6.43 -25.45 -19.27
N ASP A 152 -7.16 -25.69 -18.19
CA ASP A 152 -8.16 -24.78 -17.62
C ASP A 152 -7.57 -24.02 -16.41
N THR A 153 -8.23 -22.93 -15.99
CA THR A 153 -7.89 -22.18 -14.77
C THR A 153 -8.99 -22.36 -13.72
N GLU A 154 -8.62 -22.73 -12.50
CA GLU A 154 -9.51 -22.66 -11.34
C GLU A 154 -9.40 -21.29 -10.66
N VAL A 155 -10.54 -20.68 -10.39
CA VAL A 155 -10.66 -19.42 -9.65
C VAL A 155 -11.40 -19.69 -8.34
N ARG A 156 -10.69 -19.61 -7.22
CA ARG A 156 -11.23 -19.76 -5.87
C ARG A 156 -11.47 -18.40 -5.24
N TRP A 157 -12.71 -18.12 -4.88
CA TRP A 157 -13.07 -16.90 -4.16
C TRP A 157 -13.13 -17.17 -2.66
N LEU A 158 -12.31 -16.47 -1.88
CA LEU A 158 -12.29 -16.56 -0.42
C LEU A 158 -13.18 -15.49 0.21
N GLN A 159 -14.30 -15.92 0.79
CA GLN A 159 -15.16 -15.04 1.57
C GLN A 159 -14.73 -15.05 3.04
N TYR A 160 -14.10 -13.96 3.48
CA TYR A 160 -13.73 -13.75 4.88
C TYR A 160 -14.93 -13.25 5.69
N VAL A 161 -15.35 -14.04 6.68
CA VAL A 161 -16.30 -13.62 7.70
C VAL A 161 -15.58 -13.70 9.04
N SER A 162 -15.57 -12.58 9.78
CA SER A 162 -14.90 -12.50 11.09
C SER A 162 -15.32 -13.68 11.98
N LYS A 163 -14.33 -14.35 12.59
CA LYS A 163 -14.51 -15.53 13.47
C LYS A 163 -15.14 -16.78 12.83
N LYS A 164 -15.25 -16.86 11.49
CA LYS A 164 -15.67 -18.08 10.77
C LYS A 164 -14.58 -18.53 9.80
N ARG A 165 -14.51 -19.85 9.52
CA ARG A 165 -13.64 -20.36 8.45
C ARG A 165 -14.05 -19.73 7.12
N PRO A 166 -13.10 -19.33 6.25
CA PRO A 166 -13.43 -18.79 4.94
C PRO A 166 -14.29 -19.77 4.16
N LYS A 167 -15.40 -19.30 3.60
CA LYS A 167 -16.15 -20.09 2.62
C LYS A 167 -15.52 -19.87 1.27
N SER A 168 -15.15 -20.95 0.59
CA SER A 168 -14.66 -20.90 -0.79
C SER A 168 -15.80 -21.14 -1.78
N ARG A 169 -15.79 -20.39 -2.87
CA ARG A 169 -16.56 -20.71 -4.08
C ARG A 169 -15.58 -20.84 -5.22
N ASN A 170 -15.76 -21.85 -6.05
CA ASN A 170 -14.84 -22.12 -7.15
C ASN A 170 -15.55 -21.95 -8.49
N LEU A 171 -14.80 -21.48 -9.48
CA LEU A 171 -15.19 -21.42 -10.88
C LEU A 171 -14.06 -21.99 -11.72
N ILE A 172 -14.40 -22.70 -12.80
CA ILE A 172 -13.42 -23.19 -13.78
C ILE A 172 -13.57 -22.37 -15.06
N LEU A 173 -12.50 -21.72 -15.47
CA LEU A 173 -12.35 -21.03 -16.75
C LEU A 173 -11.65 -21.97 -17.74
N LYS A 174 -12.25 -22.19 -18.91
CA LYS A 174 -11.76 -23.20 -19.84
C LYS A 174 -10.65 -22.67 -20.75
N SER A 175 -9.63 -23.50 -20.99
CA SER A 175 -8.59 -23.29 -22.00
C SER A 175 -7.88 -21.94 -21.84
N CYS A 176 -7.44 -21.61 -20.63
CA CYS A 176 -6.81 -20.34 -20.31
C CYS A 176 -5.73 -20.49 -19.24
N ASN A 177 -4.78 -19.56 -19.26
CA ASN A 177 -3.66 -19.52 -18.33
C ASN A 177 -4.02 -18.69 -17.09
N TYR A 178 -3.78 -19.25 -15.91
CA TYR A 178 -4.18 -18.63 -14.65
C TYR A 178 -3.52 -17.27 -14.40
N TYR A 179 -2.28 -17.09 -14.87
CA TYR A 179 -1.48 -15.89 -14.69
C TYR A 179 -2.03 -14.73 -15.51
N GLU A 180 -2.32 -14.98 -16.79
CA GLU A 180 -2.96 -13.99 -17.67
C GLU A 180 -4.37 -13.61 -17.18
N GLU A 181 -5.16 -14.58 -16.74
CA GLU A 181 -6.51 -14.33 -16.24
C GLU A 181 -6.52 -13.53 -14.93
N ALA A 182 -5.55 -13.78 -14.03
CA ALA A 182 -5.37 -12.97 -12.83
C ALA A 182 -5.05 -11.50 -13.17
N VAL A 183 -4.17 -11.27 -14.16
CA VAL A 183 -3.86 -9.91 -14.64
C VAL A 183 -5.08 -9.23 -15.24
N LYS A 184 -5.79 -9.91 -16.16
CA LYS A 184 -7.03 -9.39 -16.76
C LYS A 184 -8.05 -9.03 -15.69
N PHE A 185 -8.21 -9.87 -14.68
CA PHE A 185 -9.11 -9.61 -13.56
C PHE A 185 -8.69 -8.40 -12.73
N GLY A 186 -7.42 -8.30 -12.37
CA GLY A 186 -6.87 -7.16 -11.63
C GLY A 186 -7.05 -5.84 -12.39
N GLU A 187 -6.64 -5.81 -13.66
CA GLU A 187 -6.79 -4.63 -14.53
C GLU A 187 -8.25 -4.24 -14.75
N LYS A 188 -9.16 -5.22 -14.86
CA LYS A 188 -10.61 -4.96 -14.94
C LYS A 188 -11.09 -4.19 -13.72
N TRP A 189 -10.64 -4.55 -12.52
CA TRP A 189 -10.99 -3.80 -11.31
C TRP A 189 -10.35 -2.41 -11.27
N MET A 190 -9.12 -2.28 -11.77
CA MET A 190 -8.50 -0.97 -11.94
C MET A 190 -9.32 -0.07 -12.88
N LYS A 191 -9.78 -0.62 -14.01
CA LYS A 191 -10.64 0.05 -14.99
C LYS A 191 -12.03 0.38 -14.43
N LYS A 192 -12.66 -0.52 -13.66
CA LYS A 192 -13.93 -0.27 -12.96
C LYS A 192 -13.80 0.90 -11.97
N GLY A 193 -12.63 1.05 -11.35
CA GLY A 193 -12.29 2.21 -10.52
C GLY A 193 -11.88 3.46 -11.30
N ASN A 194 -12.03 3.45 -12.62
CA ASN A 194 -11.55 4.50 -13.54
C ASN A 194 -10.07 4.88 -13.30
N TYR A 195 -9.26 3.90 -12.88
CA TYR A 195 -7.85 4.08 -12.53
C TYR A 195 -7.58 5.10 -11.39
N MET A 196 -8.59 5.40 -10.56
CA MET A 196 -8.53 6.40 -9.47
C MET A 196 -8.13 5.83 -8.09
N MET A 197 -7.50 4.65 -8.05
CA MET A 197 -7.09 4.00 -6.80
C MET A 197 -5.91 4.70 -6.12
N LYS A 198 -5.83 4.56 -4.79
CA LYS A 198 -4.80 5.20 -3.96
C LYS A 198 -3.53 4.36 -3.81
N ARG A 199 -3.64 3.04 -3.98
CA ARG A 199 -2.54 2.09 -3.81
C ARG A 199 -2.60 0.99 -4.86
N VAL A 200 -1.45 0.58 -5.35
CA VAL A 200 -1.28 -0.60 -6.21
C VAL A 200 -0.13 -1.45 -5.68
N THR A 201 -0.35 -2.76 -5.58
CA THR A 201 0.68 -3.74 -5.20
C THR A 201 0.77 -4.79 -6.29
N ILE A 202 1.94 -4.98 -6.88
CA ILE A 202 2.20 -5.96 -7.93
C ILE A 202 3.45 -6.73 -7.51
N GLU A 203 3.24 -7.80 -6.74
CA GLU A 203 4.28 -8.73 -6.32
C GLU A 203 4.32 -9.92 -7.27
N MET A 204 4.48 -9.59 -8.54
CA MET A 204 4.42 -10.50 -9.67
C MET A 204 5.59 -10.18 -10.59
N ILE A 205 6.64 -11.02 -10.50
CA ILE A 205 7.96 -10.73 -11.09
C ILE A 205 7.90 -10.59 -12.62
N ASN A 206 7.04 -11.36 -13.28
CA ASN A 206 6.92 -11.40 -14.74
C ASN A 206 5.62 -10.75 -15.22
N TYR A 207 5.29 -9.55 -14.74
CA TYR A 207 4.08 -8.85 -15.17
C TYR A 207 4.04 -8.65 -16.70
N PRO A 208 2.95 -9.05 -17.42
CA PRO A 208 2.91 -9.07 -18.88
C PRO A 208 2.60 -7.67 -19.44
N VAL A 209 3.64 -6.83 -19.45
CA VAL A 209 3.58 -5.41 -19.84
C VAL A 209 3.08 -5.20 -21.28
N GLU A 210 3.31 -6.15 -22.19
CA GLU A 210 2.93 -6.06 -23.60
C GLU A 210 1.42 -6.15 -23.80
N THR A 211 0.75 -6.92 -22.94
CA THR A 211 -0.71 -7.14 -23.01
C THR A 211 -1.50 -6.25 -22.06
N SER A 212 -0.80 -5.48 -21.21
CA SER A 212 -1.43 -4.63 -20.20
C SER A 212 -2.25 -3.50 -20.82
N GLN A 213 -3.46 -3.30 -20.29
CA GLN A 213 -4.35 -2.20 -20.69
C GLN A 213 -4.12 -0.93 -19.86
N ILE A 214 -3.22 -0.96 -18.87
CA ILE A 214 -2.96 0.16 -17.97
C ILE A 214 -2.27 1.30 -18.74
N LYS A 215 -3.00 2.40 -18.91
CA LYS A 215 -2.46 3.63 -19.50
C LYS A 215 -1.83 4.54 -18.45
N ARG A 216 -2.54 4.78 -17.34
CA ARG A 216 -2.12 5.69 -16.26
C ARG A 216 -2.90 5.44 -14.97
N LEU A 217 -2.29 5.75 -13.85
CA LEU A 217 -2.80 5.62 -12.48
C LEU A 217 -2.65 6.97 -11.73
N PRO A 218 -3.37 8.03 -12.15
CA PRO A 218 -3.07 9.41 -11.75
C PRO A 218 -3.25 9.72 -10.26
N PHE A 219 -3.96 8.87 -9.51
CA PHE A 219 -4.22 9.04 -8.07
C PHE A 219 -3.45 8.05 -7.19
N CYS A 220 -2.64 7.17 -7.80
CA CYS A 220 -1.87 6.18 -7.08
C CYS A 220 -0.70 6.85 -6.37
N LYS A 221 -0.77 6.98 -5.05
CA LYS A 221 0.28 7.61 -4.24
C LYS A 221 1.20 6.60 -3.56
N ASN A 222 0.81 5.33 -3.54
CA ASN A 222 1.55 4.27 -2.87
C ASN A 222 1.67 3.11 -3.85
N ILE A 223 2.89 2.72 -4.18
CA ILE A 223 3.11 1.62 -5.11
C ILE A 223 4.11 0.64 -4.52
N ARG A 224 3.81 -0.65 -4.65
CA ARG A 224 4.72 -1.75 -4.32
C ARG A 224 4.87 -2.64 -5.55
N ILE A 225 6.07 -2.72 -6.11
CA ILE A 225 6.35 -3.50 -7.32
C ILE A 225 7.47 -4.51 -7.05
N ALA A 226 7.26 -5.74 -7.49
CA ALA A 226 8.32 -6.73 -7.60
C ALA A 226 8.72 -6.90 -9.07
N ALA A 227 10.02 -6.83 -9.36
CA ALA A 227 10.59 -7.11 -10.67
C ALA A 227 12.07 -7.47 -10.54
N ASP A 228 12.59 -8.23 -11.50
CA ASP A 228 14.01 -8.63 -11.57
C ASP A 228 14.81 -7.82 -12.62
N ASP A 229 14.19 -6.78 -13.17
CA ASP A 229 14.82 -5.88 -14.12
C ASP A 229 14.34 -4.43 -13.95
N VAL A 230 15.21 -3.49 -14.35
CA VAL A 230 14.93 -2.05 -14.20
C VAL A 230 13.91 -1.54 -15.20
N GLU A 231 13.69 -2.23 -16.33
CA GLU A 231 12.79 -1.78 -17.38
C GLU A 231 11.34 -1.99 -16.98
N MET A 232 11.04 -3.05 -16.22
CA MET A 232 9.73 -3.24 -15.60
C MET A 232 9.43 -2.15 -14.56
N PHE A 233 10.39 -1.81 -13.69
CA PHE A 233 10.22 -0.66 -12.78
C PHE A 233 10.00 0.64 -13.55
N ARG A 234 10.77 0.87 -14.63
CA ARG A 234 10.59 2.04 -15.49
C ARG A 234 9.19 2.07 -16.10
N TRP A 235 8.69 0.94 -16.58
CA TRP A 235 7.35 0.84 -17.14
C TRP A 235 6.28 1.24 -16.12
N TRP A 236 6.38 0.76 -14.88
CA TRP A 236 5.46 1.14 -13.80
C TRP A 236 5.57 2.64 -13.45
N PHE A 237 6.78 3.19 -13.43
CA PHE A 237 7.00 4.61 -13.15
C PHE A 237 6.41 5.53 -14.21
N GLN A 238 6.23 5.06 -15.45
CA GLN A 238 5.51 5.81 -16.49
C GLN A 238 3.99 5.86 -16.26
N LYS A 239 3.43 4.99 -15.41
CA LYS A 239 1.98 4.91 -15.15
C LYS A 239 1.56 5.73 -13.93
N VAL A 240 2.44 5.95 -12.97
CA VAL A 240 2.16 6.66 -11.71
C VAL A 240 2.35 8.18 -11.82
N PRO A 241 1.80 8.97 -10.89
CA PRO A 241 2.08 10.40 -10.81
C PRO A 241 3.55 10.70 -10.45
N ASP A 242 3.97 11.93 -10.74
CA ASP A 242 5.32 12.44 -10.43
C ASP A 242 5.66 12.41 -8.92
N GLN A 243 4.64 12.46 -8.08
CA GLN A 243 4.78 12.54 -6.62
C GLN A 243 4.11 11.35 -5.97
N LEU A 244 4.93 10.33 -5.66
CA LEU A 244 4.56 9.26 -4.76
C LEU A 244 4.75 9.69 -3.31
N VAL A 245 3.94 9.13 -2.42
CA VAL A 245 4.10 9.23 -0.97
C VAL A 245 4.94 8.07 -0.45
N ASP A 246 4.69 6.86 -0.97
CA ASP A 246 5.36 5.62 -0.59
C ASP A 246 5.75 4.82 -1.85
N LEU A 247 7.01 4.42 -1.94
CA LEU A 247 7.53 3.56 -2.99
C LEU A 247 8.15 2.30 -2.39
N GLN A 248 7.69 1.13 -2.81
CA GLN A 248 8.31 -0.13 -2.42
C GLN A 248 8.72 -0.92 -3.66
N LEU A 249 9.99 -1.35 -3.67
CA LEU A 249 10.56 -2.16 -4.74
C LEU A 249 11.07 -3.47 -4.15
N SER A 250 10.81 -4.58 -4.82
CA SER A 250 11.32 -5.90 -4.46
C SER A 250 11.78 -6.64 -5.69
N THR A 251 12.62 -7.64 -5.50
CA THR A 251 12.98 -8.63 -6.53
C THR A 251 12.43 -9.98 -6.11
N SER A 252 12.60 -10.99 -6.97
CA SER A 252 12.42 -12.37 -6.58
C SER A 252 13.39 -12.71 -5.44
N TYR A 253 13.00 -13.70 -4.63
CA TYR A 253 13.82 -14.14 -3.50
C TYR A 253 15.22 -14.61 -3.94
N GLU A 254 15.31 -15.26 -5.10
CA GLU A 254 16.57 -15.77 -5.66
C GLU A 254 17.50 -14.65 -6.11
N ASN A 255 16.94 -13.55 -6.60
CA ASN A 255 17.70 -12.39 -7.05
C ASN A 255 17.95 -11.35 -5.96
N ARG A 256 17.33 -11.49 -4.78
CA ARG A 256 17.42 -10.51 -3.68
C ARG A 256 18.85 -10.13 -3.30
N ASP A 257 19.74 -11.11 -3.27
CA ASP A 257 21.12 -10.93 -2.81
C ASP A 257 22.11 -10.69 -3.97
N ASN A 258 21.68 -10.93 -5.22
CA ASN A 258 22.56 -10.91 -6.40
C ASN A 258 22.28 -9.73 -7.33
N TRP A 259 21.01 -9.35 -7.46
CA TRP A 259 20.58 -8.25 -8.31
C TRP A 259 20.62 -6.93 -7.55
N THR A 260 21.10 -5.88 -8.20
CA THR A 260 21.27 -4.56 -7.59
C THR A 260 20.63 -3.50 -8.48
N ILE A 261 19.78 -2.65 -7.90
CA ILE A 261 19.28 -1.46 -8.58
C ILE A 261 20.48 -0.53 -8.86
N PRO A 262 20.77 -0.21 -10.14
CA PRO A 262 21.96 0.52 -10.50
C PRO A 262 21.85 2.00 -10.14
N THR A 263 23.00 2.62 -9.87
CA THR A 263 23.15 4.02 -9.44
C THR A 263 22.47 5.01 -10.39
N GLU A 264 22.60 4.79 -11.69
CA GLU A 264 22.01 5.61 -12.75
C GLU A 264 20.48 5.58 -12.73
N PHE A 265 19.87 4.43 -12.39
CA PHE A 265 18.42 4.32 -12.30
C PHE A 265 17.86 5.07 -11.09
N LEU A 266 18.55 4.99 -9.95
CA LEU A 266 18.14 5.63 -8.70
C LEU A 266 18.10 7.17 -8.79
N ASN A 267 18.96 7.75 -9.62
CA ASN A 267 19.04 9.21 -9.83
C ASN A 267 18.32 9.70 -11.09
N ALA A 268 17.96 8.79 -12.01
CA ALA A 268 17.34 9.17 -13.25
C ALA A 268 15.92 9.74 -13.03
N PRO A 269 15.61 10.91 -13.61
CA PRO A 269 14.25 11.28 -13.99
C PRO A 269 13.56 10.11 -14.70
N GLN A 270 12.54 9.54 -14.09
CA GLN A 270 11.74 8.48 -14.70
C GLN A 270 10.67 9.17 -15.55
N VAL A 271 11.03 9.37 -16.82
CA VAL A 271 10.23 10.17 -17.75
C VAL A 271 9.07 9.34 -18.29
N GLY A 272 7.85 9.79 -17.98
CA GLY A 272 6.62 9.34 -18.61
C GLY A 272 6.09 10.40 -19.58
N VAL A 273 5.73 10.00 -20.80
CA VAL A 273 5.03 10.89 -21.74
C VAL A 273 3.53 10.66 -21.58
N SER A 274 2.81 11.66 -21.06
CA SER A 274 1.35 11.62 -21.04
C SER A 274 0.80 12.44 -22.19
N LYS A 275 0.16 11.75 -23.14
CA LYS A 275 -0.71 12.36 -24.14
C LYS A 275 -2.14 12.31 -23.62
N ASN A 276 -2.61 13.42 -23.06
CA ASN A 276 -4.05 13.63 -22.91
C ASN A 276 -4.48 14.71 -23.93
N PHE A 277 -5.73 14.62 -24.39
CA PHE A 277 -6.35 15.50 -25.37
C PHE A 277 -5.80 16.94 -25.29
N SER A 278 -5.08 17.35 -26.33
CA SER A 278 -4.41 18.66 -26.54
C SER A 278 -3.13 19.04 -25.78
N ASP A 279 -2.65 18.30 -24.77
CA ASP A 279 -1.39 18.66 -24.05
C ASP A 279 -0.43 17.48 -23.88
N VAL A 280 0.82 17.68 -24.30
CA VAL A 280 1.94 16.78 -24.00
C VAL A 280 2.58 17.25 -22.70
N SER A 281 2.29 16.57 -21.60
CA SER A 281 2.99 16.80 -20.34
C SER A 281 4.06 15.72 -20.14
N ILE A 282 5.29 16.17 -19.89
CA ILE A 282 6.39 15.32 -19.44
C ILE A 282 6.17 15.11 -17.94
N GLN A 283 5.83 13.89 -17.56
CA GLN A 283 5.89 13.45 -16.17
C GLN A 283 7.31 12.98 -15.88
N THR A 284 7.81 13.32 -14.71
CA THR A 284 9.14 12.96 -14.23
C THR A 284 9.01 12.55 -12.77
N PHE A 285 8.93 11.24 -12.55
CA PHE A 285 9.06 10.68 -11.22
C PHE A 285 10.54 10.62 -10.81
N GLN A 286 10.86 10.93 -9.56
CA GLN A 286 12.22 10.85 -9.02
C GLN A 286 12.20 10.16 -7.66
N ILE A 287 12.90 9.01 -7.57
CA ILE A 287 13.06 8.25 -6.32
C ILE A 287 13.65 9.14 -5.22
N MET A 288 14.61 10.00 -5.57
CA MET A 288 15.30 10.91 -4.65
C MET A 288 14.38 11.90 -3.91
N LEU A 289 13.18 12.16 -4.46
CA LEU A 289 12.17 13.07 -3.91
C LEU A 289 11.03 12.33 -3.21
N THR A 290 11.01 11.01 -3.23
CA THR A 290 9.96 10.22 -2.57
C THR A 290 10.08 10.35 -1.05
N PRO A 291 9.03 10.74 -0.32
CA PRO A 291 9.08 10.93 1.12
C PRO A 291 9.36 9.65 1.92
N GLU A 292 8.83 8.51 1.46
CA GLU A 292 9.02 7.21 2.08
C GLU A 292 9.32 6.13 1.02
N PHE A 293 10.34 5.30 1.22
CA PHE A 293 10.58 4.17 0.32
C PHE A 293 11.23 2.94 0.98
N TYR A 294 10.87 1.75 0.52
CA TYR A 294 11.44 0.48 1.01
C TYR A 294 11.85 -0.41 -0.15
N PHE A 295 13.15 -0.63 -0.28
CA PHE A 295 13.69 -1.58 -1.23
C PHE A 295 14.03 -2.87 -0.50
N TRP A 296 13.33 -3.94 -0.84
CA TRP A 296 13.55 -5.29 -0.34
C TRP A 296 14.65 -6.02 -1.15
N CYS A 297 15.52 -5.24 -1.79
CA CYS A 297 16.61 -5.68 -2.66
C CYS A 297 17.80 -4.71 -2.51
N ARG A 298 18.92 -5.05 -3.17
CA ARG A 298 20.13 -4.24 -3.16
C ARG A 298 19.98 -2.97 -3.99
N ALA A 299 20.49 -1.86 -3.48
CA ALA A 299 20.49 -0.57 -4.16
C ALA A 299 21.88 0.08 -4.10
N ALA A 300 22.37 0.50 -5.27
CA ALA A 300 23.69 1.10 -5.45
C ALA A 300 23.68 2.63 -5.24
N PHE A 301 23.05 3.13 -4.17
CA PHE A 301 23.17 4.54 -3.81
C PHE A 301 24.63 4.88 -3.49
N THR A 302 25.19 5.90 -4.14
CA THR A 302 26.46 6.49 -3.74
C THR A 302 26.30 7.32 -2.47
N ASP A 303 27.39 7.62 -1.78
CA ASP A 303 27.37 8.53 -0.62
C ASP A 303 26.76 9.89 -0.97
N GLU A 304 27.10 10.45 -2.14
CA GLU A 304 26.54 11.73 -2.59
C GLU A 304 25.01 11.65 -2.77
N GLN A 305 24.51 10.59 -3.39
CA GLN A 305 23.07 10.39 -3.54
C GLN A 305 22.40 10.20 -2.18
N PHE A 306 22.93 9.31 -1.34
CA PHE A 306 22.44 9.05 0.01
C PHE A 306 22.34 10.34 0.84
N LEU A 307 23.38 11.16 0.81
CA LEU A 307 23.46 12.45 1.53
C LEU A 307 22.51 13.53 1.00
N ASN A 308 21.89 13.32 -0.17
CA ASN A 308 20.97 14.24 -0.83
C ASN A 308 19.51 13.75 -0.84
N LEU A 309 19.24 12.55 -0.34
CA LEU A 309 17.89 12.01 -0.18
C LEU A 309 17.00 12.99 0.60
N LYS A 310 15.74 13.11 0.16
CA LYS A 310 14.69 13.89 0.87
C LYS A 310 13.72 13.02 1.67
N ALA A 311 13.93 11.70 1.66
CA ALA A 311 13.08 10.76 2.34
C ALA A 311 13.19 10.90 3.87
N SER A 312 12.03 10.93 4.53
CA SER A 312 11.93 10.89 5.98
C SER A 312 12.01 9.46 6.52
N LYS A 313 11.64 8.47 5.70
CA LYS A 313 11.59 7.06 6.08
C LYS A 313 12.07 6.19 4.94
N PHE A 314 13.16 5.45 5.13
CA PHE A 314 13.64 4.57 4.07
C PHE A 314 14.38 3.31 4.54
N SER A 315 14.39 2.30 3.68
CA SER A 315 15.11 1.03 3.88
C SER A 315 15.64 0.49 2.57
N PHE A 316 16.87 -0.02 2.55
CA PHE A 316 17.42 -0.77 1.43
C PHE A 316 18.66 -1.59 1.84
N ASP A 317 19.01 -2.60 1.05
CA ASP A 317 20.31 -3.26 1.16
C ASP A 317 21.37 -2.43 0.41
N CYS A 318 22.35 -1.91 1.16
CA CYS A 318 23.28 -0.92 0.69
C CYS A 318 24.56 -1.55 0.14
N VAL A 319 24.86 -1.20 -1.12
CA VAL A 319 26.06 -1.70 -1.81
C VAL A 319 27.21 -0.69 -1.71
N ASN A 320 26.93 0.58 -2.02
CA ASN A 320 27.97 1.60 -2.21
C ASN A 320 28.03 2.67 -1.11
N VAL A 321 27.05 2.71 -0.20
CA VAL A 321 27.07 3.66 0.93
C VAL A 321 28.19 3.26 1.87
N THR A 322 29.06 4.20 2.24
CA THR A 322 30.21 3.96 3.12
C THR A 322 29.93 4.36 4.56
N GLU A 323 30.79 3.93 5.47
CA GLU A 323 30.76 4.33 6.89
C GLU A 323 30.90 5.86 7.03
N ASP A 324 31.72 6.48 6.16
CA ASP A 324 31.89 7.93 6.10
C ASP A 324 30.63 8.64 5.58
N GLY A 325 29.96 8.05 4.59
CA GLY A 325 28.65 8.53 4.12
C GLY A 325 27.60 8.53 5.22
N ILE A 326 27.52 7.43 5.99
CA ILE A 326 26.63 7.30 7.15
C ILE A 326 26.98 8.32 8.24
N ASN A 327 28.27 8.43 8.61
CA ASN A 327 28.74 9.39 9.60
C ASN A 327 28.39 10.83 9.20
N GLN A 328 28.61 11.19 7.93
CA GLN A 328 28.28 12.51 7.41
C GLN A 328 26.77 12.77 7.40
N TYR A 329 25.95 11.77 7.10
CA TYR A 329 24.49 11.88 7.15
C TYR A 329 24.02 12.23 8.56
N ILE A 330 24.52 11.52 9.58
CA ILE A 330 24.21 11.80 10.98
C ILE A 330 24.70 13.19 11.39
N LYS A 331 25.93 13.58 11.02
CA LYS A 331 26.46 14.93 11.29
C LYS A 331 25.63 16.04 10.65
N LYS A 332 25.16 15.85 9.42
CA LYS A 332 24.25 16.80 8.77
C LYS A 332 22.97 16.97 9.60
N TRP A 333 22.36 15.87 10.05
CA TRP A 333 21.18 15.93 10.91
C TRP A 333 21.46 16.65 12.24
N VAL A 334 22.53 16.29 12.95
CA VAL A 334 22.92 16.92 14.23
C VAL A 334 23.11 18.43 14.08
N SER A 335 23.67 18.87 12.95
CA SER A 335 23.89 20.30 12.64
C SER A 335 22.65 21.05 12.14
N GLY A 336 21.47 20.43 12.09
CA GLY A 336 20.23 21.02 11.58
C GLY A 336 20.12 21.09 10.06
N LYS A 337 21.03 20.42 9.32
CA LYS A 337 21.04 20.34 7.86
C LYS A 337 20.51 19.00 7.32
N GLY A 338 19.89 18.20 8.19
CA GLY A 338 19.27 16.92 7.84
C GLY A 338 17.89 17.09 7.19
N VAL A 339 17.25 15.96 6.90
CA VAL A 339 15.88 15.93 6.38
C VAL A 339 14.90 16.35 7.48
N GLU A 340 14.00 17.28 7.15
CA GLU A 340 12.94 17.71 8.05
C GLU A 340 11.98 16.54 8.37
N ASN A 341 11.57 16.40 9.63
CA ASN A 341 10.70 15.31 10.08
C ASN A 341 11.27 13.90 9.80
N PHE A 342 12.60 13.76 9.77
CA PHE A 342 13.26 12.46 9.62
C PHE A 342 12.75 11.46 10.69
N LYS A 343 12.38 10.26 10.24
CA LYS A 343 11.83 9.18 11.06
C LYS A 343 12.79 8.00 11.14
N GLN A 344 13.30 7.51 10.00
CA GLN A 344 14.04 6.26 9.97
C GLN A 344 14.89 6.08 8.69
N ALA A 345 16.07 5.50 8.87
CA ALA A 345 16.92 4.94 7.83
C ALA A 345 17.36 3.54 8.23
N LEU A 346 17.05 2.54 7.41
CA LEU A 346 17.48 1.15 7.60
C LEU A 346 18.45 0.76 6.47
N LEU A 347 19.73 0.63 6.82
CA LEU A 347 20.80 0.32 5.88
C LEU A 347 21.26 -1.12 6.13
N TRP A 348 20.71 -2.05 5.36
CA TRP A 348 21.06 -3.46 5.44
C TRP A 348 22.37 -3.70 4.68
N SER A 349 23.18 -4.66 5.12
CA SER A 349 24.32 -5.14 4.36
C SER A 349 24.82 -6.48 4.93
N ILE A 350 25.42 -7.30 4.07
CA ILE A 350 26.13 -8.52 4.47
C ILE A 350 27.57 -8.26 4.95
N ARG A 351 28.03 -7.00 4.86
CA ARG A 351 29.40 -6.62 5.23
C ARG A 351 29.50 -6.26 6.71
N ASP A 352 30.68 -6.45 7.27
CA ASP A 352 31.00 -5.99 8.62
C ASP A 352 31.20 -4.47 8.63
N TRP A 353 30.40 -3.79 9.46
CA TRP A 353 30.47 -2.34 9.61
C TRP A 353 31.59 -1.93 10.58
N ASP A 354 32.47 -1.01 10.15
CA ASP A 354 33.37 -0.33 11.09
C ASP A 354 32.59 0.70 11.92
N GLN A 355 32.16 0.25 13.10
CA GLN A 355 31.43 1.07 14.05
C GLN A 355 32.22 2.31 14.49
N SER A 356 33.55 2.21 14.56
CA SER A 356 34.40 3.35 14.94
C SER A 356 34.40 4.42 13.86
N ALA A 357 34.43 4.03 12.58
CA ALA A 357 34.30 4.97 11.46
C ALA A 357 32.93 5.66 11.45
N ILE A 358 31.84 4.91 11.64
CA ILE A 358 30.46 5.44 11.69
C ILE A 358 30.29 6.44 12.84
N THR A 359 30.87 6.15 14.00
CA THR A 359 30.68 6.95 15.23
C THR A 359 31.67 8.10 15.39
N ARG A 360 32.70 8.15 14.55
CA ARG A 360 33.82 9.10 14.66
C ARG A 360 33.37 10.56 14.73
N GLY A 361 33.71 11.20 15.85
CA GLY A 361 33.45 12.62 16.09
C GLY A 361 31.97 12.95 16.31
N LEU A 362 31.16 11.96 16.68
CA LEU A 362 29.80 12.17 17.20
C LEU A 362 29.84 12.15 18.73
N GLU A 363 29.02 12.99 19.36
CA GLU A 363 28.76 12.90 20.79
C GLU A 363 27.69 11.82 21.01
N LEU A 364 28.08 10.73 21.66
CA LEU A 364 27.24 9.55 21.85
C LEU A 364 26.92 9.35 23.32
N ARG A 365 25.64 9.15 23.64
CA ARG A 365 25.21 8.58 24.91
C ARG A 365 24.90 7.09 24.70
N PRO A 366 25.72 6.16 25.19
CA PRO A 366 25.40 4.74 25.10
C PRO A 366 24.10 4.44 25.84
N TRP A 367 23.37 3.41 25.38
CA TRP A 367 22.30 2.82 26.17
C TRP A 367 22.90 1.93 27.25
N ASP A 368 23.50 2.58 28.25
CA ASP A 368 23.99 1.94 29.46
C ASP A 368 22.84 1.77 30.50
N THR A 369 23.16 1.17 31.64
CA THR A 369 22.18 0.94 32.72
C THR A 369 21.46 2.22 33.16
N ASP A 370 22.14 3.37 33.10
CA ASP A 370 21.55 4.65 33.50
C ASP A 370 20.51 5.10 32.47
N PHE A 371 20.82 5.06 31.17
CA PHE A 371 19.83 5.38 30.13
C PHE A 371 18.66 4.38 30.12
N GLU A 372 18.96 3.08 30.23
CA GLU A 372 17.92 2.05 30.27
C GLU A 372 16.99 2.21 31.48
N THR A 373 17.51 2.69 32.61
CA THR A 373 16.67 2.99 33.78
C THR A 373 15.84 4.26 33.57
N GLU A 374 16.42 5.31 32.99
CA GLU A 374 15.74 6.58 32.67
C GLU A 374 14.58 6.38 31.69
N ALA A 375 14.81 5.58 30.64
CA ALA A 375 13.92 5.41 29.49
C ALA A 375 13.44 3.95 29.33
N ALA A 376 13.24 3.22 30.43
CA ALA A 376 12.98 1.77 30.44
C ALA A 376 11.82 1.34 29.52
N GLY A 377 10.70 2.06 29.55
CA GLY A 377 9.55 1.76 28.70
C GLY A 377 9.87 1.86 27.21
N PHE A 378 10.58 2.92 26.83
CA PHE A 378 11.03 3.14 25.46
C PHE A 378 12.06 2.08 25.02
N CYS A 379 13.05 1.76 25.86
CA CYS A 379 14.08 0.78 25.50
C CYS A 379 13.47 -0.61 25.26
N SER A 380 12.55 -1.04 26.12
CA SER A 380 11.83 -2.32 25.99
C SER A 380 11.00 -2.38 24.70
N ASP A 381 10.23 -1.33 24.40
CA ASP A 381 9.45 -1.26 23.16
C ASP A 381 10.34 -1.19 21.92
N PHE A 382 11.45 -0.46 22.01
CA PHE A 382 12.42 -0.35 20.92
C PHE A 382 13.04 -1.70 20.60
N GLU A 383 13.54 -2.45 21.59
CA GLU A 383 14.09 -3.79 21.33
C GLU A 383 13.07 -4.73 20.70
N ARG A 384 11.82 -4.69 21.17
CA ARG A 384 10.73 -5.54 20.69
C ARG A 384 10.38 -5.24 19.23
N VAL A 385 10.40 -3.98 18.81
CA VAL A 385 9.92 -3.55 17.49
C VAL A 385 11.04 -3.35 16.48
N CYS A 386 12.16 -2.75 16.90
CA CYS A 386 13.27 -2.38 16.04
C CYS A 386 14.38 -3.44 16.01
N GLY A 387 14.39 -4.36 16.98
CA GLY A 387 15.40 -5.39 17.14
C GLY A 387 16.52 -4.99 18.10
N ARG A 388 17.41 -5.93 18.38
CA ARG A 388 18.56 -5.75 19.28
C ARG A 388 19.81 -5.28 18.53
N GLY A 389 20.67 -4.55 19.22
CA GLY A 389 21.95 -4.08 18.71
C GLY A 389 22.65 -3.19 19.73
N THR A 390 23.86 -2.73 19.40
CA THR A 390 24.54 -1.68 20.17
C THR A 390 23.85 -0.35 19.87
N CYS A 391 23.22 0.24 20.89
CA CYS A 391 22.43 1.45 20.73
C CYS A 391 23.12 2.67 21.36
N TYR A 392 23.04 3.80 20.65
CA TYR A 392 23.48 5.11 21.11
C TYR A 392 22.40 6.14 20.86
N GLN A 393 22.26 7.08 21.80
CA GLN A 393 21.48 8.30 21.61
C GLN A 393 22.40 9.43 21.15
N ILE A 394 21.96 10.19 20.15
CA ILE A 394 22.70 11.28 19.52
C ILE A 394 21.82 12.53 19.54
N SER A 395 22.20 13.52 20.35
CA SER A 395 21.41 14.76 20.48
C SER A 395 21.62 15.70 19.31
N SER A 396 20.58 16.46 18.94
CA SER A 396 20.71 17.56 18.00
C SER A 396 21.48 18.71 18.64
N ALA A 397 22.38 19.33 17.88
CA ALA A 397 23.08 20.54 18.30
C ALA A 397 22.21 21.79 18.22
N ILE A 398 21.06 21.71 17.53
CA ILE A 398 20.11 22.81 17.36
C ILE A 398 19.02 22.77 18.45
N ASN A 399 18.51 21.58 18.75
CA ASN A 399 17.46 21.39 19.75
C ASN A 399 17.85 20.23 20.69
N PRO A 400 18.25 20.51 21.95
CA PRO A 400 18.75 19.48 22.86
C PRO A 400 17.68 18.46 23.27
N TYR A 401 16.40 18.71 22.97
CA TYR A 401 15.29 17.80 23.23
C TYR A 401 14.96 16.89 22.04
N GLU A 402 15.66 17.05 20.92
CA GLU A 402 15.55 16.17 19.75
C GLU A 402 16.80 15.31 19.67
N SER A 403 16.60 14.03 19.33
CA SER A 403 17.71 13.10 19.22
C SER A 403 17.42 11.93 18.29
N LEU A 404 18.50 11.34 17.77
CA LEU A 404 18.48 10.10 17.01
C LEU A 404 18.88 8.92 17.90
N THR A 405 18.27 7.77 17.68
CA THR A 405 18.84 6.49 18.11
C THR A 405 19.59 5.87 16.94
N LEU A 406 20.89 5.64 17.13
CA LEU A 406 21.74 4.83 16.25
C LEU A 406 21.79 3.41 16.82
N SER A 407 21.34 2.42 16.05
CA SER A 407 21.41 1.01 16.41
C SER A 407 22.27 0.25 15.40
N LEU A 408 23.36 -0.32 15.91
CA LEU A 408 24.35 -1.07 15.13
C LEU A 408 24.17 -2.57 15.40
N SER A 409 23.94 -3.35 14.35
CA SER A 409 23.81 -4.80 14.40
C SER A 409 24.68 -5.44 13.31
N ALA A 410 24.87 -6.76 13.37
CA ALA A 410 25.71 -7.49 12.42
C ALA A 410 25.25 -7.35 10.96
N VAL A 411 23.94 -7.14 10.73
CA VAL A 411 23.36 -7.14 9.36
C VAL A 411 22.80 -5.79 8.94
N ARG A 412 22.87 -4.78 9.81
CA ARG A 412 22.19 -3.49 9.59
C ARG A 412 22.71 -2.36 10.46
N VAL A 413 22.84 -1.19 9.86
CA VAL A 413 22.93 0.11 10.54
C VAL A 413 21.55 0.77 10.50
N SER A 414 21.02 1.12 11.66
CA SER A 414 19.68 1.69 11.79
C SER A 414 19.76 3.07 12.44
N ILE A 415 19.17 4.08 11.82
CA ILE A 415 19.11 5.45 12.35
C ILE A 415 17.63 5.80 12.51
N TYR A 416 17.23 6.24 13.70
CA TYR A 416 15.84 6.50 14.04
C TYR A 416 15.67 7.87 14.67
N GLY A 417 14.69 8.65 14.24
CA GLY A 417 14.28 9.90 14.90
C GLY A 417 13.38 9.60 16.11
N THR A 418 14.00 9.36 17.27
CA THR A 418 13.30 8.82 18.45
C THR A 418 13.00 9.87 19.50
N GLY A 419 13.86 10.87 19.70
CA GLY A 419 13.65 11.94 20.66
C GLY A 419 12.92 13.13 20.04
N LYS A 420 11.79 13.52 20.63
CA LYS A 420 11.01 14.70 20.23
C LYS A 420 10.87 15.68 21.38
N LYS A 421 10.99 16.96 21.07
CA LYS A 421 10.69 18.03 22.01
C LYS A 421 9.20 18.04 22.32
N MET A 422 8.86 17.87 23.59
CA MET A 422 7.49 18.00 24.10
C MET A 422 7.45 19.04 25.22
N GLU A 423 6.27 19.59 25.46
CA GLU A 423 6.01 20.50 26.57
C GLU A 423 4.80 20.00 27.35
N TYR A 424 4.96 19.88 28.66
CA TYR A 424 3.89 19.54 29.58
C TYR A 424 3.99 20.44 30.82
N ASP A 425 2.91 21.15 31.14
CA ASP A 425 2.85 22.09 32.27
C ASP A 425 4.00 23.11 32.29
N GLY A 426 4.32 23.68 31.11
CA GLY A 426 5.41 24.64 30.92
C GLY A 426 6.83 24.07 31.04
N ARG A 427 6.99 22.75 31.24
CA ARG A 427 8.28 22.07 31.26
C ARG A 427 8.55 21.38 29.93
N ILE A 428 9.69 21.71 29.34
CA ILE A 428 10.17 21.09 28.11
C ILE A 428 10.96 19.84 28.47
N TYR A 429 10.65 18.73 27.81
CA TYR A 429 11.33 17.45 27.99
C TYR A 429 11.47 16.69 26.67
N THR A 430 12.36 15.70 26.65
CA THR A 430 12.50 14.78 25.53
C THR A 430 11.50 13.63 25.71
N TYR A 431 10.60 13.48 24.75
CA TYR A 431 9.77 12.29 24.66
C TYR A 431 10.40 11.31 23.66
N TYR A 432 10.76 10.13 24.14
CA TYR A 432 11.26 9.05 23.29
C TYR A 432 10.09 8.19 22.79
N SER A 433 10.02 7.97 21.49
CA SER A 433 9.06 7.07 20.87
C SER A 433 9.69 6.24 19.76
N ILE A 434 9.17 5.04 19.56
CA ILE A 434 9.46 4.28 18.33
C ILE A 434 8.92 5.02 17.08
N PRO A 435 9.54 4.85 15.90
CA PRO A 435 9.23 5.61 14.68
C PRO A 435 7.86 5.37 14.06
#